data_AF-A0A836IB57-F1
#
_entry.id   AF-A0A836IB57-F1
#
_cell.length_a   1.000
_cell.length_b   1.000
_cell.length_c   1.000
_cell.angle_alpha   90.00
_cell.angle_beta   90.00
_cell.angle_gamma   90.00
#
_symmetry.space_group_name_H-M   'P 1'
#
loop_
_entity.id
_entity.type
_entity.pdbx_description
1 polymer ?
#
loop_
_entity_poly.entity_id
_entity_poly.type
_entity_poly.pdbx_seq_one_letter_code
_entity_poly.pdbx_strand_id
1 'polypeptide(L)'
;MRRLSINILRTSPRRWLTLRPESTLDSARYPLGYVPVDGTESIDSVYVLLKRGHFVAPLNRIEAIHRVSVGARALCRSEYPVISAQDVLTLHLREKEILGRILIRRDFWTLEDFNDAELNQSFGVQNLYFDNYKWSQVLWRRFQVFAEEYFPVSEHTHLLYSEFVQLICSFSSFEQGTVVKPALPKSIRLHPPYGALIPSRFTQEPILLLKSWLTNFRGPLMLQKALVLNAGSGVLAFCTKLCHVPMVRGVDSRPRFIEACRKDAVRSPKLSNVSFQVAEMFPELPDSSDGRSRKGKYDLIIFYPDEEIVSVFCNGENDAFAPTSQGYAGKLEEFFEKVTPYLTENGVIAVCCTNIHALLFPDVPHPIEYEVKVNRRFVILDYFDAPARYSGNIRTKFLEPVIECHPALKTQLRSEMWILHKTESIQHFGFIHGIPGAKPPNMEKWRTKNMGLERRRALKEHVRLMGGDWGDYKSRLLTMLQEETGEPEDDVAEAVRMSLDPTYPAVLAERARKAVEEREREKVAFDRSVALEFRDCSPREAFLRSESPLRS
;
A
#
# COMPACT_ATOMS: atom_id res chain seq x y z
N MET A 1 29.58 34.11 -11.85
CA MET A 1 29.55 33.25 -10.64
C MET A 1 28.63 33.87 -9.58
N ARG A 2 27.33 33.62 -9.64
CA ARG A 2 26.38 33.98 -8.57
C ARG A 2 25.91 32.67 -7.94
N ARG A 3 26.33 32.42 -6.69
CA ARG A 3 25.80 31.33 -5.87
C ARG A 3 24.38 31.71 -5.47
N LEU A 4 23.40 31.10 -6.12
CA LEU A 4 22.03 31.06 -5.62
C LEU A 4 22.01 30.03 -4.49
N SER A 5 22.07 30.53 -3.25
CA SER A 5 21.74 29.78 -2.06
C SER A 5 20.24 29.49 -2.08
N ILE A 6 19.86 28.33 -2.61
CA ILE A 6 18.49 27.82 -2.47
C ILE A 6 18.35 27.38 -1.02
N ASN A 7 17.76 28.24 -0.19
CA ASN A 7 17.23 27.89 1.11
C ASN A 7 16.06 26.91 0.89
N ILE A 8 16.35 25.62 0.86
CA ILE A 8 15.34 24.57 0.97
C ILE A 8 14.80 24.68 2.39
N LEU A 9 13.62 25.30 2.52
CA LEU A 9 12.82 25.32 3.73
C LEU A 9 12.64 23.87 4.21
N ARG A 10 13.36 23.52 5.27
CA ARG A 10 13.24 22.27 6.03
C ARG A 10 11.97 22.31 6.90
N THR A 11 10.82 22.63 6.33
CA THR A 11 9.54 22.61 7.05
C THR A 11 8.92 21.23 6.90
N SER A 12 9.46 20.26 7.66
CA SER A 12 8.68 19.08 8.01
C SER A 12 7.70 19.48 9.11
N PRO A 13 6.47 18.93 9.14
CA PRO A 13 5.54 19.20 10.23
C PRO A 13 6.17 18.68 11.52
N ARG A 14 6.70 19.60 12.33
CA ARG A 14 7.20 19.30 13.66
C ARG A 14 5.98 19.17 14.56
N ARG A 15 5.68 17.95 14.98
CA ARG A 15 4.77 17.74 16.10
C ARG A 15 5.44 18.36 17.32
N TRP A 16 4.69 19.15 18.11
CA TRP A 16 5.13 19.64 19.41
C TRP A 16 4.33 18.91 20.48
N LEU A 17 5.02 18.24 21.40
CA LEU A 17 4.38 17.63 22.56
C LEU A 17 4.81 18.36 23.83
N THR A 18 4.04 19.38 24.17
CA THR A 18 4.07 20.04 25.47
C THR A 18 2.68 19.95 26.07
N LEU A 19 2.58 19.33 27.25
CA LEU A 19 1.31 19.21 27.95
C LEU A 19 0.79 20.59 28.33
N ARG A 20 -0.54 20.73 28.29
CA ARG A 20 -1.29 21.90 28.74
C ARG A 20 -2.09 21.51 29.98
N PRO A 21 -1.53 21.63 31.20
CA PRO A 21 -2.15 21.12 32.42
C PRO A 21 -3.58 21.64 32.64
N GLU A 22 -3.86 22.87 32.22
CA GLU A 22 -5.18 23.51 32.29
C GLU A 22 -6.27 22.78 31.49
N SER A 23 -5.89 21.97 30.50
CA SER A 23 -6.80 21.17 29.66
C SER A 23 -6.86 19.70 30.09
N THR A 24 -6.25 19.35 31.24
CA THR A 24 -6.25 17.97 31.75
C THR A 24 -7.34 17.76 32.81
N LEU A 25 -7.71 16.50 33.05
CA LEU A 25 -8.89 16.13 33.85
C LEU A 25 -8.83 16.55 35.33
N ASP A 26 -7.63 16.62 35.91
CA ASP A 26 -7.44 16.91 37.34
C ASP A 26 -6.17 17.74 37.55
N SER A 27 -6.21 18.99 37.08
CA SER A 27 -5.11 19.95 37.17
C SER A 27 -4.82 20.39 38.61
N ALA A 28 -5.79 20.26 39.53
CA ALA A 28 -5.62 20.59 40.94
C ALA A 28 -4.75 19.56 41.66
N ARG A 29 -4.97 18.26 41.41
CA ARG A 29 -4.17 17.18 41.99
C ARG A 29 -2.86 16.95 41.23
N TYR A 30 -2.88 17.14 39.91
CA TYR A 30 -1.73 16.90 39.03
C TYR A 30 -1.39 18.18 38.25
N PRO A 31 -0.74 19.17 38.87
CA PRO A 31 -0.48 20.48 38.25
C PRO A 31 0.48 20.40 37.06
N LEU A 32 1.22 19.31 36.90
CA LEU A 32 2.09 19.06 35.74
C LEU A 32 1.34 18.48 34.52
N GLY A 33 0.04 18.20 34.67
CA GLY A 33 -0.81 17.66 33.60
C GLY A 33 -0.67 16.15 33.35
N TYR A 34 0.09 15.44 34.18
CA TYR A 34 0.23 13.98 34.11
C TYR A 34 0.29 13.37 35.51
N VAL A 35 -0.05 12.08 35.61
CA VAL A 35 0.08 11.27 36.81
C VAL A 35 1.47 10.61 36.81
N PRO A 36 2.36 10.93 37.76
CA PRO A 36 3.65 10.26 37.88
C PRO A 36 3.43 8.81 38.36
N VAL A 37 4.16 7.86 37.78
CA VAL A 37 4.19 6.46 38.22
C VAL A 37 5.58 6.06 38.68
N ASP A 38 5.65 5.40 39.83
CA ASP A 38 6.89 4.88 40.40
C ASP A 38 7.00 3.35 40.28
N GLY A 39 5.92 2.67 39.88
CA GLY A 39 5.86 1.23 39.69
C GLY A 39 5.34 0.46 40.90
N THR A 40 4.87 1.16 41.94
CA THR A 40 4.17 0.56 43.08
C THR A 40 2.71 0.26 42.75
N GLU A 41 2.14 0.96 41.77
CA GLU A 41 0.74 0.82 41.36
C GLU A 41 0.53 -0.44 40.50
N SER A 42 -0.60 -1.11 40.71
CA SER A 42 -1.04 -2.19 39.81
C SER A 42 -1.31 -1.64 38.40
N ILE A 43 -0.94 -2.40 37.37
CA ILE A 43 -1.20 -2.04 35.96
C ILE A 43 -2.68 -1.77 35.70
N ASP A 44 -3.61 -2.50 36.31
CA ASP A 44 -5.06 -2.29 36.15
C ASP A 44 -5.49 -0.90 36.60
N SER A 45 -5.00 -0.44 37.75
CA SER A 45 -5.26 0.91 38.26
C SER A 45 -4.75 1.99 37.29
N VAL A 46 -3.54 1.83 36.76
CA VAL A 46 -2.97 2.75 35.77
C VAL A 46 -3.76 2.71 34.45
N TYR A 47 -4.20 1.52 34.03
CA TYR A 47 -5.01 1.35 32.82
C TYR A 47 -6.38 2.05 32.93
N VAL A 48 -7.01 2.02 34.11
CA VAL A 48 -8.23 2.81 34.38
C VAL A 48 -7.97 4.31 34.24
N LEU A 49 -6.84 4.82 34.71
CA LEU A 49 -6.46 6.23 34.53
C LEU A 49 -6.29 6.59 33.05
N LEU A 50 -5.60 5.75 32.29
CA LEU A 50 -5.41 5.93 30.84
C LEU A 50 -6.75 5.96 30.10
N LYS A 51 -7.67 5.04 30.41
CA LYS A 51 -9.02 5.00 29.82
C LYS A 51 -9.85 6.25 30.15
N ARG A 52 -9.70 6.79 31.36
CA ARG A 52 -10.38 8.03 31.76
C ARG A 52 -9.83 9.26 31.05
N GLY A 53 -8.61 9.17 30.49
CA GLY A 53 -7.99 10.21 29.71
C GLY A 53 -6.79 10.88 30.36
N HIS A 54 -6.30 10.37 31.50
CA HIS A 54 -5.10 10.90 32.14
C HIS A 54 -3.84 10.55 31.34
N PHE A 55 -2.90 11.49 31.29
CA PHE A 55 -1.52 11.21 30.88
C PHE A 55 -0.75 10.58 32.03
N VAL A 56 0.15 9.64 31.71
CA VAL A 56 0.98 8.94 32.69
C VAL A 56 2.45 9.02 32.26
N ALA A 57 3.37 9.33 33.17
CA ALA A 57 4.80 9.39 32.90
C ALA A 57 5.62 8.81 34.08
N PRO A 58 6.81 8.24 33.84
CA PRO A 58 7.63 7.69 34.92
C PRO A 58 8.18 8.79 35.83
N LEU A 59 8.24 8.50 37.14
CA LEU A 59 8.90 9.37 38.10
C LEU A 59 10.43 9.17 38.08
N ASN A 60 10.90 7.94 38.31
CA ASN A 60 12.32 7.64 38.52
C ASN A 60 12.92 6.68 37.48
N ARG A 61 12.12 5.74 36.94
CA ARG A 61 12.62 4.60 36.14
C ARG A 61 11.87 4.39 34.84
N ILE A 62 12.60 4.09 33.78
CA ILE A 62 12.08 3.66 32.47
C ILE A 62 11.33 2.34 32.62
N GLU A 63 11.78 1.46 33.51
CA GLU A 63 11.12 0.18 33.77
C GLU A 63 9.64 0.34 34.14
N ALA A 64 9.30 1.30 34.99
CA ALA A 64 7.92 1.53 35.43
C ALA A 64 7.01 1.81 34.22
N ILE A 65 7.41 2.75 33.36
CA ILE A 65 6.60 3.10 32.18
C ILE A 65 6.63 2.02 31.10
N HIS A 66 7.71 1.24 30.99
CA HIS A 66 7.77 0.09 30.09
C HIS A 66 6.73 -0.96 30.48
N ARG A 67 6.65 -1.30 31.78
CA ARG A 67 5.66 -2.25 32.32
C ARG A 67 4.24 -1.74 32.09
N VAL A 68 3.98 -0.44 32.31
CA VAL A 68 2.70 0.20 32.01
C VAL A 68 2.35 0.08 30.52
N SER A 69 3.28 0.38 29.62
CA SER A 69 3.06 0.29 28.17
C SER A 69 2.70 -1.12 27.70
N VAL A 70 3.45 -2.14 28.15
CA VAL A 70 3.20 -3.54 27.80
C VAL A 70 1.90 -4.04 28.44
N GLY A 71 1.69 -3.75 29.72
CA GLY A 71 0.53 -4.19 30.48
C GLY A 71 -0.78 -3.55 30.00
N ALA A 72 -0.80 -2.23 29.78
CA ALA A 72 -1.97 -1.52 29.27
C ALA A 72 -2.39 -2.03 27.88
N ARG A 73 -1.41 -2.38 27.01
CA ARG A 73 -1.70 -3.02 25.72
C ARG A 73 -2.35 -4.39 25.90
N ALA A 74 -1.82 -5.22 26.79
CA ALA A 74 -2.37 -6.54 27.07
C ALA A 74 -3.80 -6.47 27.64
N LEU A 75 -4.06 -5.54 28.55
CA LEU A 75 -5.40 -5.30 29.10
C LEU A 75 -6.36 -4.78 28.02
N CYS A 76 -5.92 -3.84 27.18
CA CYS A 76 -6.73 -3.35 26.07
C CYS A 76 -7.14 -4.46 25.11
N ARG A 77 -6.23 -5.39 24.81
CA ARG A 77 -6.54 -6.56 23.95
C ARG A 77 -7.48 -7.56 24.62
N SER A 78 -7.42 -7.65 25.95
CA SER A 78 -8.31 -8.50 26.72
C SER A 78 -9.73 -7.92 26.82
N GLU A 79 -9.84 -6.59 26.91
CA GLU A 79 -11.12 -5.87 26.95
C GLU A 79 -11.79 -5.80 25.56
N TYR A 80 -11.00 -5.68 24.49
CA TYR A 80 -11.47 -5.62 23.11
C TYR A 80 -10.93 -6.80 22.29
N PRO A 81 -11.44 -8.03 22.51
CA PRO A 81 -10.98 -9.21 21.79
C PRO A 81 -11.35 -9.14 20.30
N VAL A 82 -10.43 -9.57 19.43
CA VAL A 82 -10.64 -9.58 17.99
C VAL A 82 -11.42 -10.84 17.59
N ILE A 83 -12.70 -10.70 17.25
CA ILE A 83 -13.56 -11.80 16.78
C ILE A 83 -13.86 -11.64 15.30
N SER A 84 -14.06 -10.40 14.86
CA SER A 84 -14.38 -9.99 13.49
C SER A 84 -13.37 -8.98 12.94
N ALA A 85 -13.47 -8.67 11.65
CA ALA A 85 -12.66 -7.64 11.00
C ALA A 85 -12.89 -6.25 11.64
N GLN A 86 -14.13 -5.93 12.05
CA GLN A 86 -14.46 -4.66 12.68
C GLN A 86 -13.82 -4.51 14.07
N ASP A 87 -13.63 -5.62 14.79
CA ASP A 87 -12.98 -5.62 16.10
C ASP A 87 -11.48 -5.29 15.99
N VAL A 88 -10.83 -5.69 14.89
CA VAL A 88 -9.43 -5.30 14.60
C VAL A 88 -9.29 -3.79 14.62
N LEU A 89 -10.24 -3.10 14.02
CA LEU A 89 -10.24 -1.66 13.82
C LEU A 89 -10.57 -0.93 15.13
N THR A 90 -11.57 -1.42 15.86
CA THR A 90 -11.93 -0.93 17.19
C THR A 90 -10.75 -1.06 18.15
N LEU A 91 -10.10 -2.23 18.18
CA LEU A 91 -8.91 -2.46 18.98
C LEU A 91 -7.77 -1.53 18.57
N HIS A 92 -7.49 -1.37 17.27
CA HIS A 92 -6.43 -0.48 16.79
C HIS A 92 -6.64 0.96 17.26
N LEU A 93 -7.87 1.48 17.16
CA LEU A 93 -8.22 2.83 17.61
C LEU A 93 -8.07 2.97 19.13
N ARG A 94 -8.58 2.01 19.91
CA ARG A 94 -8.45 2.02 21.38
C ARG A 94 -7.00 1.91 21.83
N GLU A 95 -6.22 1.03 21.21
CA GLU A 95 -4.80 0.88 21.52
C GLU A 95 -4.04 2.17 21.19
N LYS A 96 -4.34 2.83 20.05
CA LYS A 96 -3.76 4.12 19.66
C LYS A 96 -4.10 5.22 20.68
N GLU A 97 -5.34 5.25 21.14
CA GLU A 97 -5.83 6.20 22.14
C GLU A 97 -5.10 6.03 23.48
N ILE A 98 -4.98 4.79 23.96
CA ILE A 98 -4.34 4.46 25.24
C ILE A 98 -2.84 4.73 25.18
N LEU A 99 -2.16 4.24 24.15
CA LEU A 99 -0.71 4.45 23.98
C LEU A 99 -0.37 5.92 23.74
N GLY A 100 -1.30 6.72 23.19
CA GLY A 100 -1.17 8.16 23.03
C GLY A 100 -1.10 8.94 24.35
N ARG A 101 -1.34 8.29 25.49
CA ARG A 101 -1.31 8.90 26.83
C ARG A 101 -0.16 8.41 27.72
N ILE A 102 0.62 7.46 27.24
CA ILE A 102 1.79 6.92 27.94
C ILE A 102 3.02 7.70 27.50
N LEU A 103 3.56 8.49 28.42
CA LEU A 103 4.62 9.45 28.16
C LEU A 103 5.93 9.04 28.83
N ILE A 104 7.02 9.59 28.31
CA ILE A 104 8.32 9.62 28.96
C ILE A 104 8.86 11.04 28.90
N ARG A 105 9.54 11.49 29.95
CA ARG A 105 10.20 12.80 29.98
C ARG A 105 11.25 12.93 28.88
N ARG A 106 11.39 14.13 28.30
CA ARG A 106 12.31 14.33 27.17
C ARG A 106 13.78 14.19 27.57
N ASP A 107 14.14 14.58 28.78
CA ASP A 107 15.45 14.40 29.40
C ASP A 107 15.57 13.02 30.06
N PHE A 108 15.25 11.97 29.30
CA PHE A 108 15.23 10.57 29.76
C PHE A 108 16.57 10.07 30.34
N TRP A 109 17.70 10.74 30.07
CA TRP A 109 19.00 10.43 30.67
C TRP A 109 19.09 10.74 32.17
N THR A 110 18.10 11.44 32.72
CA THR A 110 17.99 11.71 34.17
C THR A 110 17.35 10.55 34.94
N LEU A 111 16.78 9.56 34.25
CA LEU A 111 16.16 8.39 34.86
C LEU A 111 17.24 7.39 35.30
N GLU A 112 17.04 6.78 36.47
CA GLU A 112 18.05 5.98 37.19
C GLU A 112 18.58 4.81 36.34
N ASP A 113 17.70 4.19 35.57
CA ASP A 113 17.96 2.98 34.81
C ASP A 113 18.27 3.25 33.33
N PHE A 114 18.44 4.51 32.92
CA PHE A 114 18.82 4.83 31.54
C PHE A 114 20.23 4.38 31.20
N ASN A 115 21.18 4.62 32.10
CA ASN A 115 22.57 4.23 31.93
C ASN A 115 23.37 4.25 33.24
N ASP A 116 23.98 3.13 33.60
CA ASP A 116 24.99 3.02 34.65
C ASP A 116 26.37 2.73 34.03
N ALA A 117 27.25 3.72 34.04
CA ALA A 117 28.57 3.63 33.46
C ALA A 117 29.56 2.78 34.29
N GLU A 118 29.29 2.59 35.57
CA GLU A 118 30.15 1.81 36.48
C GLU A 118 29.81 0.32 36.39
N LEU A 119 28.51 0.01 36.49
CA LEU A 119 28.03 -1.37 36.42
C LEU A 119 27.85 -1.87 34.98
N ASN A 120 27.91 -0.98 33.98
CA ASN A 120 27.56 -1.25 32.59
C ASN A 120 26.16 -1.87 32.47
N GLN A 121 25.21 -1.31 33.21
CA GLN A 121 23.82 -1.76 33.25
C GLN A 121 22.90 -0.66 32.75
N SER A 122 21.84 -1.06 32.07
CA SER A 122 20.75 -0.17 31.71
C SER A 122 19.48 -0.97 31.52
N PHE A 123 18.33 -0.31 31.58
CA PHE A 123 17.04 -0.89 31.27
C PHE A 123 16.48 -0.33 29.96
N GLY A 124 15.97 -1.22 29.11
CA GLY A 124 15.23 -0.84 27.91
C GLY A 124 15.58 -1.66 26.68
N VAL A 125 14.96 -1.31 25.55
CA VAL A 125 15.06 -2.06 24.29
C VAL A 125 16.44 -1.96 23.64
N GLN A 126 17.27 -0.99 24.04
CA GLN A 126 18.64 -0.81 23.54
C GLN A 126 19.52 -2.03 23.76
N ASN A 127 19.29 -2.78 24.85
CA ASN A 127 20.06 -3.98 25.19
C ASN A 127 19.83 -5.13 24.21
N LEU A 128 18.76 -5.08 23.40
CA LEU A 128 18.52 -6.03 22.32
C LEU A 128 19.38 -5.75 21.08
N TYR A 129 19.89 -4.53 20.95
CA TYR A 129 20.55 -4.04 19.75
C TYR A 129 22.03 -3.74 19.96
N PHE A 130 22.40 -3.34 21.16
CA PHE A 130 23.74 -2.89 21.50
C PHE A 130 24.28 -3.70 22.66
N ASP A 131 25.60 -3.85 22.64
CA ASP A 131 26.35 -4.39 23.77
C ASP A 131 26.29 -3.42 24.96
N ASN A 132 26.11 -3.96 26.16
CA ASN A 132 25.92 -3.18 27.39
C ASN A 132 27.11 -2.25 27.66
N TYR A 133 28.34 -2.70 27.43
CA TYR A 133 29.52 -1.88 27.61
C TYR A 133 29.56 -0.75 26.57
N LYS A 134 29.30 -1.05 25.30
CA LYS A 134 29.23 -0.01 24.24
C LYS A 134 28.15 1.04 24.54
N TRP A 135 26.98 0.60 24.98
CA TRP A 135 25.91 1.50 25.40
C TRP A 135 26.39 2.43 26.50
N SER A 136 26.93 1.84 27.57
CA SER A 136 27.17 2.55 28.81
C SER A 136 28.35 3.51 28.76
N GLN A 137 29.30 3.26 27.88
CA GLN A 137 30.47 4.11 27.71
C GLN A 137 30.29 5.21 26.67
N VAL A 138 29.65 4.94 25.53
CA VAL A 138 29.68 5.86 24.38
C VAL A 138 28.32 6.09 23.73
N LEU A 139 27.52 5.04 23.53
CA LEU A 139 26.34 5.17 22.66
C LEU A 139 25.21 5.97 23.31
N TRP A 140 25.09 6.00 24.64
CA TRP A 140 24.04 6.78 25.31
C TRP A 140 24.11 8.27 24.98
N ARG A 141 25.32 8.85 24.88
CA ARG A 141 25.53 10.25 24.46
C ARG A 141 25.21 10.47 22.99
N ARG A 142 25.60 9.52 22.13
CA ARG A 142 25.29 9.59 20.69
C ARG A 142 23.78 9.49 20.46
N PHE A 143 23.10 8.67 21.25
CA PHE A 143 21.64 8.57 21.24
C PHE A 143 20.97 9.87 21.67
N GLN A 144 21.50 10.57 22.68
CA GLN A 144 21.01 11.89 23.07
C GLN A 144 21.07 12.90 21.91
N VAL A 145 22.20 12.96 21.21
CA VAL A 145 22.36 13.83 20.02
C VAL A 145 21.42 13.42 18.90
N PHE A 146 21.25 12.11 18.68
CA PHE A 146 20.31 11.59 17.69
C PHE A 146 18.85 11.98 18.00
N ALA A 147 18.43 11.89 19.26
CA ALA A 147 17.09 12.31 19.69
C ALA A 147 16.86 13.82 19.51
N GLU A 148 17.90 14.64 19.69
CA GLU A 148 17.85 16.10 19.52
C GLU A 148 17.51 16.52 18.08
N GLU A 149 17.91 15.74 17.07
CA GLU A 149 17.60 16.02 15.67
C GLU A 149 16.09 15.98 15.37
N TYR A 150 15.37 15.06 16.03
CA TYR A 150 13.94 14.82 15.76
C TYR A 150 13.03 15.46 16.79
N PHE A 151 13.46 15.50 18.05
CA PHE A 151 12.68 16.02 19.17
C PHE A 151 13.60 16.91 19.99
N PRO A 152 13.78 18.20 19.68
CA PRO A 152 14.66 19.06 20.45
C PRO A 152 14.08 19.33 21.84
N VAL A 153 14.95 19.43 22.86
CA VAL A 153 14.54 19.68 24.26
C VAL A 153 13.78 21.00 24.40
N SER A 154 14.08 21.99 23.55
CA SER A 154 13.41 23.28 23.53
C SER A 154 11.95 23.23 23.07
N GLU A 155 11.55 22.23 22.28
CA GLU A 155 10.19 22.10 21.74
C GLU A 155 9.38 21.00 22.45
N HIS A 156 10.05 20.08 23.15
CA HIS A 156 9.43 18.90 23.75
C HIS A 156 9.79 18.78 25.22
N THR A 157 8.77 18.79 26.08
CA THR A 157 8.95 18.43 27.50
C THR A 157 8.81 16.92 27.71
N HIS A 158 7.99 16.28 26.89
CA HIS A 158 7.69 14.85 26.93
C HIS A 158 7.71 14.25 25.53
N LEU A 159 7.87 12.94 25.47
CA LEU A 159 7.69 12.11 24.29
C LEU A 159 6.62 11.06 24.58
N LEU A 160 5.94 10.55 23.56
CA LEU A 160 5.23 9.29 23.71
C LEU A 160 6.25 8.19 23.98
N TYR A 161 5.91 7.24 24.86
CA TYR A 161 6.80 6.11 25.11
C TYR A 161 7.04 5.26 23.85
N SER A 162 6.05 5.18 22.95
CA SER A 162 6.20 4.54 21.64
C SER A 162 7.21 5.27 20.74
N GLU A 163 7.28 6.60 20.77
CA GLU A 163 8.27 7.41 20.06
C GLU A 163 9.68 7.15 20.59
N PHE A 164 9.85 7.10 21.92
CA PHE A 164 11.12 6.76 22.55
C PHE A 164 11.63 5.37 22.15
N VAL A 165 10.76 4.36 22.16
CA VAL A 165 11.12 3.00 21.70
C VAL A 165 11.51 3.02 20.21
N GLN A 166 10.76 3.73 19.37
CA GLN A 166 11.09 3.85 17.95
C GLN A 166 12.39 4.63 17.70
N LEU A 167 12.71 5.63 18.52
CA LEU A 167 13.98 6.35 18.45
C LEU A 167 15.16 5.40 18.66
N ILE A 168 15.07 4.50 19.65
CA ILE A 168 16.12 3.49 19.88
C ILE A 168 16.24 2.54 18.69
N CYS A 169 15.12 2.05 18.14
CA CYS A 169 15.12 1.19 16.96
C CYS A 169 15.73 1.88 15.72
N SER A 170 15.39 3.14 15.47
CA SER A 170 15.96 3.95 14.39
C SER A 170 17.43 4.26 14.64
N PHE A 171 17.84 4.51 15.88
CA PHE A 171 19.25 4.70 16.24
C PHE A 171 20.07 3.43 15.98
N SER A 172 19.52 2.25 16.27
CA SER A 172 20.13 0.98 15.88
C SER A 172 20.32 0.88 14.37
N SER A 173 19.28 1.23 13.60
CA SER A 173 19.35 1.23 12.14
C SER A 173 20.39 2.24 11.61
N PHE A 174 20.54 3.38 12.27
CA PHE A 174 21.55 4.40 11.95
C PHE A 174 22.98 3.91 12.24
N GLU A 175 23.22 3.28 13.39
CA GLU A 175 24.57 2.85 13.82
C GLU A 175 25.08 1.60 13.07
N GLN A 176 24.25 0.55 12.93
CA GLN A 176 24.68 -0.75 12.42
C GLN A 176 24.03 -1.17 11.09
N GLY A 177 23.03 -0.44 10.62
CA GLY A 177 22.26 -0.75 9.43
C GLY A 177 21.34 -1.97 9.60
N THR A 178 20.23 -1.96 8.85
CA THR A 178 19.20 -2.98 8.89
C THR A 178 19.28 -3.91 7.68
N VAL A 179 19.20 -5.21 7.94
CA VAL A 179 19.19 -6.27 6.92
C VAL A 179 17.74 -6.61 6.57
N VAL A 180 17.38 -6.50 5.29
CA VAL A 180 16.01 -6.73 4.81
C VAL A 180 15.95 -8.03 4.01
N LYS A 181 15.98 -9.18 4.70
CA LYS A 181 15.89 -10.51 4.06
C LYS A 181 14.46 -11.03 4.01
N PRO A 182 14.08 -11.75 2.93
CA PRO A 182 14.91 -12.16 1.79
C PRO A 182 14.86 -11.20 0.58
N ALA A 183 14.22 -10.04 0.72
CA ALA A 183 14.12 -9.05 -0.36
C ALA A 183 15.50 -8.64 -0.88
N LEU A 184 16.43 -8.29 0.03
CA LEU A 184 17.80 -7.87 -0.24
C LEU A 184 18.82 -8.88 0.31
N PRO A 185 20.00 -9.03 -0.35
CA PRO A 185 21.08 -9.89 0.12
C PRO A 185 21.72 -9.37 1.41
N LYS A 186 22.32 -10.27 2.21
CA LYS A 186 23.04 -9.97 3.47
C LYS A 186 24.05 -8.83 3.37
N SER A 187 24.67 -8.67 2.19
CA SER A 187 25.70 -7.67 1.94
C SER A 187 25.17 -6.24 1.85
N ILE A 188 23.85 -6.06 1.70
CA ILE A 188 23.21 -4.74 1.61
C ILE A 188 22.53 -4.46 2.94
N ARG A 189 22.99 -3.41 3.63
CA ARG A 189 22.42 -2.90 4.87
C ARG A 189 21.89 -1.49 4.62
N LEU A 190 20.65 -1.25 5.02
CA LEU A 190 19.98 0.03 4.86
C LEU A 190 20.08 0.84 6.14
N HIS A 191 20.13 2.16 6.04
CA HIS A 191 20.19 3.08 7.19
C HIS A 191 18.96 4.00 7.15
N PRO A 192 17.75 3.44 7.34
CA PRO A 192 16.52 4.22 7.35
C PRO A 192 16.57 5.30 8.44
N PRO A 193 16.14 6.55 8.15
CA PRO A 193 16.02 7.58 9.17
C PRO A 193 14.83 7.30 10.09
N TYR A 194 14.70 8.07 11.17
CA TYR A 194 13.50 7.99 12.01
C TYR A 194 12.23 8.32 11.21
N GLY A 195 11.17 7.54 11.42
CA GLY A 195 9.94 7.60 10.65
C GLY A 195 9.86 6.62 9.49
N ALA A 196 10.99 6.05 9.04
CA ALA A 196 10.99 5.13 7.91
C ALA A 196 10.61 3.71 8.34
N LEU A 197 9.57 3.17 7.69
CA LEU A 197 9.14 1.80 7.90
C LEU A 197 10.02 0.85 7.09
N ILE A 198 10.63 -0.11 7.78
CA ILE A 198 11.24 -1.27 7.12
C ILE A 198 10.15 -2.33 6.98
N PRO A 199 9.93 -2.88 5.76
CA PRO A 199 8.97 -3.95 5.55
C PRO A 199 9.19 -5.10 6.55
N SER A 200 8.15 -5.45 7.27
CA SER A 200 8.07 -6.63 8.13
C SER A 200 8.12 -7.91 7.30
N ARG A 201 8.24 -9.09 7.92
CA ARG A 201 8.23 -10.36 7.16
C ARG A 201 6.99 -10.50 6.27
N PHE A 202 5.82 -10.10 6.78
CA PHE A 202 4.57 -10.12 6.04
C PHE A 202 4.55 -9.07 4.92
N THR A 203 4.82 -7.79 5.25
CA THR A 203 4.80 -6.71 4.24
C THR A 203 5.95 -6.78 3.23
N GLN A 204 6.90 -7.70 3.41
CA GLN A 204 7.88 -8.06 2.37
C GLN A 204 7.33 -9.04 1.33
N GLU A 205 6.29 -9.81 1.61
CA GLU A 205 5.81 -10.85 0.70
C GLU A 205 5.37 -10.31 -0.67
N PRO A 206 4.61 -9.19 -0.78
CA PRO A 206 4.31 -8.58 -2.08
C PRO A 206 5.58 -8.16 -2.86
N ILE A 207 6.61 -7.71 -2.14
CA ILE A 207 7.91 -7.36 -2.75
C ILE A 207 8.61 -8.62 -3.31
N LEU A 208 8.44 -9.77 -2.65
CA LEU A 208 8.98 -11.05 -3.13
C LEU A 208 8.20 -11.57 -4.35
N LEU A 209 6.89 -11.34 -4.42
CA LEU A 209 6.09 -11.62 -5.62
C LEU A 209 6.62 -10.81 -6.81
N LEU A 210 6.81 -9.50 -6.62
CA LEU A 210 7.40 -8.63 -7.64
C LEU A 210 8.79 -9.08 -8.06
N LYS A 211 9.64 -9.48 -7.12
CA LYS A 211 10.98 -10.00 -7.41
C LYS A 211 10.92 -11.25 -8.29
N SER A 212 10.02 -12.18 -7.98
CA SER A 212 9.79 -13.39 -8.78
C SER A 212 9.29 -13.04 -10.18
N TRP A 213 8.32 -12.13 -10.29
CA TRP A 213 7.79 -11.67 -11.56
C TRP A 213 8.85 -10.98 -12.42
N LEU A 214 9.60 -10.01 -11.87
CA LEU A 214 10.64 -9.30 -12.61
C LEU A 214 11.73 -10.24 -13.13
N THR A 215 12.10 -11.27 -12.37
CA THR A 215 13.09 -12.26 -12.80
C THR A 215 12.65 -13.00 -14.06
N ASN A 216 11.35 -13.25 -14.23
CA ASN A 216 10.79 -13.96 -15.37
C ASN A 216 10.39 -13.01 -16.52
N PHE A 217 9.88 -11.83 -16.22
CA PHE A 217 9.18 -10.96 -17.19
C PHE A 217 9.95 -9.70 -17.58
N ARG A 218 11.03 -9.32 -16.89
CA ARG A 218 11.84 -8.14 -17.28
C ARG A 218 12.39 -8.25 -18.70
N GLY A 219 12.85 -9.44 -19.08
CA GLY A 219 13.38 -9.72 -20.43
C GLY A 219 12.29 -9.69 -21.50
N PRO A 220 11.23 -10.52 -21.36
CA PRO A 220 10.10 -10.53 -22.29
C PRO A 220 9.46 -9.16 -22.48
N LEU A 221 9.12 -8.44 -21.40
CA LEU A 221 8.48 -7.12 -21.49
C LEU A 221 9.48 -5.98 -21.76
N MET A 222 10.76 -6.31 -21.95
CA MET A 222 11.84 -5.35 -22.24
C MET A 222 11.90 -4.18 -21.27
N LEU A 223 11.69 -4.43 -19.98
CA LEU A 223 11.68 -3.38 -18.95
C LEU A 223 13.11 -2.85 -18.73
N GLN A 224 13.35 -1.60 -19.12
CA GLN A 224 14.67 -0.95 -18.98
C GLN A 224 14.67 0.17 -17.94
N LYS A 225 13.55 0.90 -17.83
CA LYS A 225 13.39 2.03 -16.91
C LYS A 225 12.22 1.79 -15.97
N ALA A 226 12.50 1.76 -14.67
CA ALA A 226 11.49 1.66 -13.63
C ALA A 226 11.40 2.95 -12.80
N LEU A 227 10.17 3.36 -12.51
CA LEU A 227 9.84 4.37 -11.50
C LEU A 227 9.22 3.66 -10.30
N VAL A 228 9.72 3.91 -9.09
CA VAL A 228 9.17 3.38 -7.84
C VAL A 228 8.61 4.55 -7.05
N LEU A 229 7.29 4.56 -6.88
CA LEU A 229 6.58 5.58 -6.11
C LEU A 229 6.60 5.23 -4.63
N ASN A 230 6.54 6.24 -3.76
CA ASN A 230 6.64 6.09 -2.30
C ASN A 230 7.79 5.17 -1.88
N ALA A 231 9.00 5.49 -2.35
CA ALA A 231 10.16 4.62 -2.23
C ALA A 231 10.50 4.26 -0.77
N GLY A 232 10.08 5.06 0.20
CA GLY A 232 10.16 4.75 1.63
C GLY A 232 11.60 4.49 2.06
N SER A 233 11.85 3.29 2.59
CA SER A 233 13.19 2.82 2.96
C SER A 233 14.07 2.40 1.78
N GLY A 234 13.60 2.54 0.54
CA GLY A 234 14.33 2.21 -0.69
C GLY A 234 14.34 0.72 -1.04
N VAL A 235 13.78 -0.15 -0.20
CA VAL A 235 13.78 -1.61 -0.37
C VAL A 235 13.25 -2.03 -1.74
N LEU A 236 12.12 -1.47 -2.18
CA LEU A 236 11.47 -1.82 -3.44
C LEU A 236 12.30 -1.38 -4.66
N ALA A 237 12.88 -0.18 -4.61
CA ALA A 237 13.78 0.33 -5.65
C ALA A 237 15.06 -0.53 -5.76
N PHE A 238 15.66 -0.88 -4.63
CA PHE A 238 16.85 -1.74 -4.60
C PHE A 238 16.54 -3.17 -5.04
N CYS A 239 15.39 -3.72 -4.65
CA CYS A 239 14.94 -5.03 -5.11
C CYS A 239 14.76 -5.05 -6.64
N THR A 240 14.13 -4.00 -7.19
CA THR A 240 13.95 -3.83 -8.64
C THR A 240 15.29 -3.77 -9.36
N LYS A 241 16.26 -3.03 -8.81
CA LYS A 241 17.63 -2.97 -9.37
C LYS A 241 18.32 -4.33 -9.36
N LEU A 242 18.17 -5.09 -8.27
CA LEU A 242 18.75 -6.42 -8.13
C LEU A 242 18.09 -7.45 -9.06
N CYS A 243 16.90 -7.18 -9.58
CA CYS A 243 16.28 -7.93 -10.68
C CYS A 243 16.79 -7.49 -12.08
N HIS A 244 17.94 -6.81 -12.12
CA HIS A 244 18.62 -6.38 -13.34
C HIS A 244 17.85 -5.36 -14.20
N VAL A 245 16.94 -4.58 -13.62
CA VAL A 245 16.41 -3.38 -14.29
C VAL A 245 17.53 -2.32 -14.33
N PRO A 246 17.99 -1.88 -15.51
CA PRO A 246 19.18 -1.04 -15.62
C PRO A 246 19.04 0.32 -14.93
N MET A 247 17.92 1.01 -15.15
CA MET A 247 17.65 2.34 -14.62
C MET A 247 16.46 2.29 -13.67
N VAL A 248 16.68 2.62 -12.40
CA VAL A 248 15.62 2.68 -11.40
C VAL A 248 15.61 4.08 -10.79
N ARG A 249 14.44 4.71 -10.74
CA ARG A 249 14.23 5.96 -10.02
C ARG A 249 13.22 5.72 -8.90
N GLY A 250 13.61 5.98 -7.66
CA GLY A 250 12.70 6.06 -6.52
C GLY A 250 12.22 7.49 -6.30
N VAL A 251 10.95 7.66 -5.95
CA VAL A 251 10.36 8.96 -5.61
C VAL A 251 9.65 8.83 -4.26
N ASP A 252 9.80 9.83 -3.40
CA ASP A 252 9.14 9.90 -2.10
C ASP A 252 9.01 11.37 -1.69
N SER A 253 7.91 11.71 -1.04
CA SER A 253 7.62 13.08 -0.60
C SER A 253 8.52 13.53 0.55
N ARG A 254 9.14 12.58 1.29
CA ARG A 254 9.94 12.85 2.50
C ARG A 254 11.43 13.03 2.14
N PRO A 255 12.00 14.25 2.27
CA PRO A 255 13.38 14.52 1.83
C PRO A 255 14.45 13.70 2.56
N ARG A 256 14.27 13.44 3.87
CA ARG A 256 15.20 12.65 4.67
C ARG A 256 15.31 11.20 4.19
N PHE A 257 14.22 10.64 3.68
CA PHE A 257 14.15 9.27 3.20
C PHE A 257 14.93 9.15 1.90
N ILE A 258 14.72 10.11 0.99
CA ILE A 258 15.48 10.24 -0.25
C ILE A 258 16.98 10.41 0.01
N GLU A 259 17.36 11.26 0.98
CA GLU A 259 18.77 11.43 1.35
C GLU A 259 19.40 10.13 1.87
N ALA A 260 18.71 9.42 2.76
CA ALA A 260 19.16 8.13 3.28
C ALA A 260 19.31 7.07 2.17
N CYS A 261 18.30 6.95 1.30
CA CYS A 261 18.35 6.03 0.16
C CYS A 261 19.50 6.32 -0.80
N ARG A 262 19.82 7.60 -1.06
CA ARG A 262 20.99 7.97 -1.87
C ARG A 262 22.30 7.54 -1.21
N LYS A 263 22.43 7.76 0.11
CA LYS A 263 23.60 7.31 0.88
C LYS A 263 23.74 5.79 0.84
N ASP A 264 22.64 5.04 0.97
CA ASP A 264 22.64 3.58 0.88
C ASP A 264 22.99 3.06 -0.52
N ALA A 265 22.51 3.72 -1.58
CA ALA A 265 22.87 3.40 -2.95
C ALA A 265 24.38 3.55 -3.22
N VAL A 266 25.00 4.63 -2.69
CA VAL A 266 26.44 4.88 -2.81
C VAL A 266 27.27 3.85 -2.03
N ARG A 267 26.76 3.35 -0.89
CA ARG A 267 27.45 2.33 -0.07
C ARG A 267 27.60 0.97 -0.78
N SER A 268 26.84 0.68 -1.84
CA SER A 268 26.88 -0.60 -2.53
C SER A 268 27.00 -0.46 -4.05
N PRO A 269 28.09 -0.94 -4.68
CA PRO A 269 28.24 -0.92 -6.15
C PRO A 269 27.11 -1.65 -6.90
N LYS A 270 26.48 -2.64 -6.25
CA LYS A 270 25.32 -3.39 -6.79
C LYS A 270 24.08 -2.51 -7.01
N LEU A 271 24.03 -1.34 -6.36
CA LEU A 271 22.94 -0.38 -6.42
C LEU A 271 23.29 0.83 -7.30
N SER A 272 24.35 0.72 -8.12
CA SER A 272 24.68 1.72 -9.14
C SER A 272 23.51 1.99 -10.09
N ASN A 273 23.40 3.23 -10.56
CA ASN A 273 22.32 3.71 -11.44
C ASN A 273 20.90 3.64 -10.83
N VAL A 274 20.80 3.56 -9.50
CA VAL A 274 19.56 3.88 -8.78
C VAL A 274 19.60 5.36 -8.41
N SER A 275 18.57 6.10 -8.81
CA SER A 275 18.42 7.52 -8.51
C SER A 275 17.21 7.73 -7.60
N PHE A 276 17.25 8.77 -6.78
CA PHE A 276 16.13 9.12 -5.91
C PHE A 276 15.81 10.60 -6.05
N GLN A 277 14.53 10.95 -6.06
CA GLN A 277 14.03 12.33 -6.18
C GLN A 277 12.94 12.60 -5.16
N VAL A 278 12.90 13.82 -4.63
CA VAL A 278 11.78 14.27 -3.79
C VAL A 278 10.65 14.69 -4.73
N ALA A 279 9.48 14.08 -4.58
CA ALA A 279 8.23 14.52 -5.19
C ALA A 279 7.06 13.95 -4.40
N GLU A 280 5.89 14.59 -4.47
CA GLU A 280 4.71 14.16 -3.71
C GLU A 280 4.29 12.73 -4.07
N MET A 281 3.96 12.51 -5.35
CA MET A 281 3.69 11.20 -5.91
C MET A 281 4.55 10.95 -7.15
N PHE A 282 4.42 11.82 -8.16
CA PHE A 282 5.18 11.75 -9.40
C PHE A 282 6.21 12.90 -9.51
N PRO A 283 7.33 12.70 -10.22
CA PRO A 283 8.28 13.77 -10.47
C PRO A 283 7.69 14.81 -11.45
N GLU A 284 8.19 16.03 -11.43
CA GLU A 284 7.81 17.03 -12.45
C GLU A 284 8.16 16.52 -13.86
N LEU A 285 7.19 16.65 -14.78
CA LEU A 285 7.44 16.34 -16.19
C LEU A 285 8.34 17.44 -16.76
N PRO A 286 9.42 17.08 -17.50
CA PRO A 286 10.18 18.09 -18.21
C PRO A 286 9.27 18.76 -19.25
N ASP A 287 9.37 20.08 -19.41
CA ASP A 287 8.69 20.83 -20.48
C ASP A 287 9.10 20.27 -21.85
N SER A 288 8.35 19.30 -22.34
CA SER A 288 8.47 18.78 -23.69
C SER A 288 7.23 19.20 -24.43
N SER A 289 7.36 20.30 -25.18
CA SER A 289 6.38 20.79 -26.16
C SER A 289 6.08 19.77 -27.27
N ASP A 290 6.84 18.68 -27.37
CA ASP A 290 6.57 17.56 -28.26
C ASP A 290 6.25 16.28 -27.47
N GLY A 291 4.98 15.86 -27.50
CA GLY A 291 4.47 14.61 -26.91
C GLY A 291 5.10 13.30 -27.45
N ARG A 292 6.15 13.42 -28.29
CA ARG A 292 6.93 12.32 -28.88
C ARG A 292 8.23 12.01 -28.14
N SER A 293 8.63 12.82 -27.16
CA SER A 293 9.86 12.58 -26.42
C SER A 293 9.72 11.40 -25.45
N ARG A 294 10.58 10.37 -25.59
CA ARG A 294 10.75 9.29 -24.59
C ARG A 294 11.48 9.77 -23.32
N LYS A 295 11.92 11.03 -23.26
CA LYS A 295 12.57 11.59 -22.06
C LYS A 295 11.52 11.71 -20.95
N GLY A 296 11.80 11.15 -19.79
CA GLY A 296 10.89 11.18 -18.64
C GLY A 296 9.83 10.08 -18.58
N LYS A 297 9.72 9.21 -19.61
CA LYS A 297 8.81 8.05 -19.60
C LYS A 297 9.49 6.76 -19.13
N TYR A 298 8.70 5.89 -18.49
CA TYR A 298 9.14 4.63 -17.87
C TYR A 298 8.39 3.44 -18.47
N ASP A 299 9.07 2.29 -18.53
CA ASP A 299 8.50 1.03 -19.02
C ASP A 299 7.74 0.30 -17.91
N LEU A 300 8.13 0.56 -16.67
CA LEU A 300 7.55 -0.01 -15.47
C LEU A 300 7.35 1.09 -14.42
N ILE A 301 6.15 1.21 -13.87
CA ILE A 301 5.89 2.06 -12.70
C ILE A 301 5.37 1.17 -11.57
N ILE A 302 6.05 1.19 -10.43
CA ILE A 302 5.78 0.32 -9.29
C ILE A 302 5.20 1.16 -8.15
N PHE A 303 4.09 0.67 -7.57
CA PHE A 303 3.44 1.29 -6.42
C PHE A 303 3.15 0.25 -5.33
N TYR A 304 3.39 0.62 -4.06
CA TYR A 304 3.08 -0.19 -2.87
C TYR A 304 2.29 0.67 -1.87
N PRO A 305 0.94 0.65 -1.89
CA PRO A 305 0.10 1.58 -1.14
C PRO A 305 -0.19 1.17 0.31
N ASP A 306 0.24 -0.02 0.74
CA ASP A 306 -0.14 -0.63 2.03
C ASP A 306 0.28 0.15 3.29
N GLU A 307 1.12 1.19 3.18
CA GLU A 307 1.43 2.07 4.33
C GLU A 307 0.16 2.76 4.90
N GLU A 308 -0.95 2.82 4.14
CA GLU A 308 -2.14 3.61 4.49
C GLU A 308 -3.44 2.82 4.64
N ILE A 309 -3.42 1.49 4.71
CA ILE A 309 -4.65 0.67 4.79
C ILE A 309 -5.62 1.13 5.91
N VAL A 310 -5.11 1.52 7.08
CA VAL A 310 -5.95 1.90 8.25
C VAL A 310 -6.18 3.41 8.34
N SER A 311 -5.63 4.21 7.42
CA SER A 311 -5.82 5.67 7.44
C SER A 311 -7.27 6.06 7.14
N VAL A 312 -8.01 5.20 6.42
CA VAL A 312 -9.44 5.33 6.07
C VAL A 312 -10.31 5.57 7.31
N PHE A 313 -9.93 5.03 8.49
CA PHE A 313 -10.69 5.24 9.74
C PHE A 313 -10.32 6.51 10.51
N CYS A 314 -9.10 7.02 10.32
CA CYS A 314 -8.59 8.15 11.11
C CYS A 314 -8.90 9.49 10.46
N ASN A 315 -8.99 9.51 9.13
CA ASN A 315 -9.31 10.68 8.34
C ASN A 315 -10.73 10.47 7.84
N GLY A 316 -11.71 10.98 8.59
CA GLY A 316 -13.12 10.79 8.26
C GLY A 316 -13.40 11.12 6.79
N GLU A 317 -14.29 10.35 6.17
CA GLU A 317 -14.88 10.55 4.85
C GLU A 317 -15.74 11.83 4.77
N ASN A 318 -15.30 12.93 5.39
CA ASN A 318 -16.07 14.15 5.59
C ASN A 318 -15.46 15.34 4.85
N ASP A 319 -14.83 15.13 3.68
CA ASP A 319 -14.74 16.23 2.72
C ASP A 319 -15.94 16.14 1.77
N ALA A 320 -16.97 16.95 2.05
CA ALA A 320 -18.17 17.05 1.22
C ALA A 320 -17.86 17.47 -0.23
N PHE A 321 -16.67 18.02 -0.49
CA PHE A 321 -16.25 18.47 -1.81
C PHE A 321 -15.35 17.45 -2.54
N ALA A 322 -14.73 16.49 -1.83
CA ALA A 322 -13.82 15.49 -2.40
C ALA A 322 -13.88 14.12 -1.66
N PRO A 323 -15.04 13.45 -1.65
CA PRO A 323 -15.32 12.30 -0.79
C PRO A 323 -14.46 11.05 -1.05
N THR A 324 -13.77 10.94 -2.19
CA THR A 324 -12.90 9.79 -2.54
C THR A 324 -11.40 10.08 -2.44
N SER A 325 -11.00 11.31 -2.11
CA SER A 325 -9.61 11.77 -2.25
C SER A 325 -8.66 11.36 -1.11
N GLN A 326 -9.12 10.59 -0.11
CA GLN A 326 -8.34 10.31 1.09
C GLN A 326 -8.12 8.81 1.33
N GLY A 327 -7.03 8.51 2.04
CA GLY A 327 -6.65 7.17 2.45
C GLY A 327 -6.22 6.24 1.31
N TYR A 328 -6.42 4.94 1.50
CA TYR A 328 -5.95 3.91 0.58
C TYR A 328 -6.59 4.01 -0.82
N ALA A 329 -7.91 4.17 -0.88
CA ALA A 329 -8.64 4.30 -2.14
C ALA A 329 -8.27 5.59 -2.88
N GLY A 330 -8.25 6.75 -2.20
CA GLY A 330 -7.89 8.02 -2.83
C GLY A 330 -6.46 8.07 -3.36
N LYS A 331 -5.50 7.42 -2.70
CA LYS A 331 -4.13 7.29 -3.23
C LYS A 331 -4.06 6.40 -4.47
N LEU A 332 -4.86 5.34 -4.53
CA LEU A 332 -4.95 4.52 -5.72
C LEU A 332 -5.61 5.29 -6.87
N GLU A 333 -6.67 6.05 -6.60
CA GLU A 333 -7.30 6.94 -7.58
C GLU A 333 -6.29 7.96 -8.13
N GLU A 334 -5.61 8.71 -7.25
CA GLU A 334 -4.56 9.68 -7.64
C GLU A 334 -3.47 9.02 -8.49
N PHE A 335 -3.05 7.80 -8.12
CA PHE A 335 -2.09 7.02 -8.88
C PHE A 335 -2.59 6.75 -10.29
N PHE A 336 -3.79 6.18 -10.44
CA PHE A 336 -4.34 5.78 -11.73
C PHE A 336 -4.62 6.99 -12.64
N GLU A 337 -5.02 8.13 -12.08
CA GLU A 337 -5.21 9.36 -12.85
C GLU A 337 -3.89 9.93 -13.37
N LYS A 338 -2.85 9.98 -12.53
CA LYS A 338 -1.60 10.69 -12.85
C LYS A 338 -0.54 9.83 -13.53
N VAL A 339 -0.67 8.51 -13.59
CA VAL A 339 0.41 7.63 -14.07
C VAL A 339 0.62 7.66 -15.59
N THR A 340 -0.45 7.88 -16.38
CA THR A 340 -0.44 7.77 -17.84
C THR A 340 0.63 8.62 -18.55
N PRO A 341 0.83 9.91 -18.22
CA PRO A 341 1.87 10.75 -18.83
C PRO A 341 3.31 10.23 -18.63
N TYR A 342 3.56 9.52 -17.54
CA TYR A 342 4.87 8.98 -17.18
C TYR A 342 5.14 7.60 -17.78
N LEU A 343 4.12 6.94 -18.32
CA LEU A 343 4.23 5.60 -18.86
C LEU A 343 4.54 5.64 -20.36
N THR A 344 5.44 4.76 -20.82
CA THR A 344 5.63 4.56 -22.26
C THR A 344 4.37 3.98 -22.91
N GLU A 345 4.29 4.01 -24.24
CA GLU A 345 3.16 3.45 -24.99
C GLU A 345 2.92 1.96 -24.68
N ASN A 346 3.99 1.19 -24.48
CA ASN A 346 3.94 -0.24 -24.13
C ASN A 346 4.38 -0.50 -22.69
N GLY A 347 4.30 0.52 -21.83
CA GLY A 347 4.67 0.39 -20.43
C GLY A 347 3.59 -0.33 -19.63
N VAL A 348 3.99 -0.89 -18.50
CA VAL A 348 3.10 -1.55 -17.54
C VAL A 348 3.23 -0.91 -16.16
N ILE A 349 2.18 -1.03 -15.37
CA ILE A 349 2.17 -0.63 -13.97
C ILE A 349 2.10 -1.89 -13.10
N ALA A 350 2.82 -1.88 -11.97
CA ALA A 350 2.83 -2.96 -11.00
C ALA A 350 2.38 -2.42 -9.64
N VAL A 351 1.17 -2.79 -9.21
CA VAL A 351 0.66 -2.48 -7.89
C VAL A 351 0.88 -3.69 -7.00
N CYS A 352 1.81 -3.57 -6.06
CA CYS A 352 2.00 -4.56 -5.00
C CYS A 352 1.03 -4.20 -3.88
N CYS A 353 0.34 -5.15 -3.28
CA CYS A 353 -0.52 -4.89 -2.12
C CYS A 353 -0.77 -6.17 -1.33
N THR A 354 -1.52 -6.05 -0.25
CA THR A 354 -2.10 -7.18 0.47
C THR A 354 -3.61 -7.07 0.42
N ASN A 355 -4.32 -8.19 0.47
CA ASN A 355 -5.78 -8.21 0.41
C ASN A 355 -6.45 -7.74 1.72
N ILE A 356 -5.68 -7.23 2.69
CA ILE A 356 -6.17 -6.80 4.00
C ILE A 356 -7.25 -5.70 3.88
N HIS A 357 -7.18 -4.82 2.88
CA HIS A 357 -8.25 -3.84 2.66
C HIS A 357 -9.59 -4.54 2.43
N ALA A 358 -9.64 -5.53 1.53
CA ALA A 358 -10.86 -6.30 1.27
C ALA A 358 -11.34 -7.09 2.49
N LEU A 359 -10.43 -7.56 3.34
CA LEU A 359 -10.79 -8.28 4.56
C LEU A 359 -11.36 -7.35 5.66
N LEU A 360 -10.85 -6.12 5.74
CA LEU A 360 -11.31 -5.12 6.70
C LEU A 360 -12.59 -4.41 6.26
N PHE A 361 -12.83 -4.32 4.95
CA PHE A 361 -13.97 -3.63 4.34
C PHE A 361 -14.65 -4.51 3.29
N PRO A 362 -15.33 -5.61 3.70
CA PRO A 362 -15.94 -6.53 2.75
C PRO A 362 -17.11 -5.92 1.97
N ASP A 363 -17.74 -4.88 2.50
CA ASP A 363 -18.91 -4.22 1.88
C ASP A 363 -18.52 -3.17 0.82
N VAL A 364 -17.22 -2.84 0.71
CA VAL A 364 -16.71 -1.82 -0.21
C VAL A 364 -16.00 -2.51 -1.39
N PRO A 365 -16.26 -2.11 -2.65
CA PRO A 365 -15.58 -2.71 -3.79
C PRO A 365 -14.07 -2.49 -3.71
N HIS A 366 -13.30 -3.47 -4.19
CA HIS A 366 -11.85 -3.37 -4.18
C HIS A 366 -11.38 -2.21 -5.10
N PRO A 367 -10.58 -1.23 -4.61
CA PRO A 367 -10.28 -0.02 -5.39
C PRO A 367 -9.59 -0.28 -6.74
N ILE A 368 -8.73 -1.32 -6.81
CA ILE A 368 -8.09 -1.70 -8.08
C ILE A 368 -9.10 -2.35 -9.04
N GLU A 369 -10.09 -3.07 -8.53
CA GLU A 369 -11.13 -3.66 -9.38
C GLU A 369 -12.08 -2.59 -9.91
N TYR A 370 -12.42 -1.62 -9.07
CA TYR A 370 -13.21 -0.46 -9.48
C TYR A 370 -12.53 0.29 -10.63
N GLU A 371 -11.22 0.49 -10.57
CA GLU A 371 -10.46 1.11 -11.66
C GLU A 371 -10.56 0.33 -12.99
N VAL A 372 -10.48 -1.00 -12.92
CA VAL A 372 -10.50 -1.86 -14.12
C VAL A 372 -11.91 -1.99 -14.70
N LYS A 373 -12.92 -2.20 -13.85
CA LYS A 373 -14.30 -2.47 -14.28
C LYS A 373 -15.08 -1.21 -14.64
N VAL A 374 -14.95 -0.17 -13.81
CA VAL A 374 -15.77 1.05 -13.89
C VAL A 374 -15.04 2.14 -14.68
N ASN A 375 -13.81 2.48 -14.28
CA ASN A 375 -13.07 3.58 -14.92
C ASN A 375 -12.45 3.18 -16.28
N ARG A 376 -12.15 1.90 -16.48
CA ARG A 376 -11.68 1.30 -17.75
C ARG A 376 -10.44 1.96 -18.37
N ARG A 377 -9.62 2.66 -17.59
CA ARG A 377 -8.36 3.28 -18.05
C ARG A 377 -7.23 2.26 -18.22
N PHE A 378 -7.31 1.16 -17.47
CA PHE A 378 -6.31 0.10 -17.44
C PHE A 378 -6.93 -1.28 -17.62
N VAL A 379 -6.16 -2.17 -18.23
CA VAL A 379 -6.51 -3.58 -18.45
C VAL A 379 -5.53 -4.46 -17.68
N ILE A 380 -6.05 -5.50 -17.03
CA ILE A 380 -5.24 -6.48 -16.28
C ILE A 380 -4.40 -7.29 -17.25
N LEU A 381 -3.08 -7.14 -17.17
CA LEU A 381 -2.12 -7.99 -17.88
C LEU A 381 -1.88 -9.29 -17.15
N ASP A 382 -1.55 -9.20 -15.86
CA ASP A 382 -1.31 -10.32 -14.96
C ASP A 382 -1.82 -10.00 -13.56
N TYR A 383 -2.25 -11.03 -12.84
CA TYR A 383 -2.54 -10.96 -11.40
C TYR A 383 -1.85 -12.13 -10.72
N PHE A 384 -1.10 -11.87 -9.65
CA PHE A 384 -0.46 -12.89 -8.83
C PHE A 384 -0.92 -12.73 -7.40
N ASP A 385 -1.24 -13.84 -6.76
CA ASP A 385 -1.55 -13.86 -5.35
C ASP A 385 -0.86 -15.05 -4.65
N ALA A 386 -0.60 -14.86 -3.37
CA ALA A 386 0.03 -15.85 -2.52
C ALA A 386 -0.56 -15.82 -1.12
N PRO A 387 -0.90 -16.98 -0.53
CA PRO A 387 -1.26 -17.03 0.89
C PRO A 387 -0.14 -16.46 1.77
N ALA A 388 -0.54 -15.75 2.82
CA ALA A 388 0.38 -15.21 3.82
C ALA A 388 1.18 -16.34 4.49
N ARG A 389 2.50 -16.35 4.31
CA ARG A 389 3.37 -17.39 4.89
C ARG A 389 3.83 -17.02 6.29
N TYR A 390 4.09 -15.74 6.51
CA TYR A 390 4.59 -15.26 7.79
C TYR A 390 3.44 -14.86 8.71
N SER A 391 3.42 -15.40 9.93
CA SER A 391 2.67 -14.83 11.04
C SER A 391 3.37 -13.58 11.57
N GLY A 392 2.63 -12.53 11.81
CA GLY A 392 3.12 -11.35 12.50
C GLY A 392 2.09 -10.23 12.48
N ASN A 393 2.29 -9.27 13.38
CA ASN A 393 1.45 -8.09 13.41
C ASN A 393 1.80 -7.18 12.22
N ILE A 394 0.80 -6.63 11.55
CA ILE A 394 0.97 -5.76 10.38
C ILE A 394 1.12 -4.32 10.85
N ARG A 395 2.27 -3.71 10.58
CA ARG A 395 2.48 -2.28 10.83
C ARG A 395 2.33 -1.54 9.53
N THR A 396 1.29 -0.71 9.43
CA THR A 396 1.03 0.14 8.26
C THR A 396 1.71 1.50 8.43
N LYS A 397 1.63 2.11 9.62
CA LYS A 397 2.27 3.38 9.96
C LYS A 397 3.33 3.26 11.06
N PHE A 398 4.34 4.12 11.00
CA PHE A 398 5.55 4.03 11.83
C PHE A 398 5.28 4.06 13.34
N LEU A 399 4.42 4.99 13.81
CA LEU A 399 4.10 5.18 15.24
C LEU A 399 2.78 4.54 15.68
N GLU A 400 2.00 4.00 14.76
CA GLU A 400 0.70 3.42 15.10
C GLU A 400 0.85 2.04 15.75
N PRO A 401 -0.18 1.60 16.51
CA PRO A 401 -0.27 0.23 16.97
C PRO A 401 -0.13 -0.74 15.80
N VAL A 402 0.30 -1.95 16.13
CA VAL A 402 0.43 -2.99 15.12
C VAL A 402 -0.90 -3.73 15.02
N ILE A 403 -1.39 -3.91 13.80
CA ILE A 403 -2.61 -4.66 13.53
C ILE A 403 -2.36 -6.13 13.85
N GLU A 404 -3.04 -6.63 14.88
CA GLU A 404 -2.97 -8.03 15.25
C GLU A 404 -3.83 -8.85 14.30
N CYS A 405 -3.20 -9.82 13.63
CA CYS A 405 -3.89 -10.71 12.72
C CYS A 405 -4.39 -11.93 13.49
N HIS A 406 -5.67 -11.90 13.88
CA HIS A 406 -6.35 -13.05 14.46
C HIS A 406 -6.18 -14.29 13.55
N PRO A 407 -6.04 -15.53 14.08
CA PRO A 407 -5.81 -16.72 13.27
C PRO A 407 -6.79 -16.89 12.09
N ALA A 408 -8.06 -16.52 12.27
CA ALA A 408 -9.06 -16.54 11.21
C ALA A 408 -8.69 -15.58 10.06
N LEU A 409 -8.38 -14.31 10.39
CA LEU A 409 -7.92 -13.31 9.41
C LEU A 409 -6.63 -13.78 8.72
N LYS A 410 -5.70 -14.36 9.48
CA LYS A 410 -4.42 -14.87 8.95
C LYS A 410 -4.61 -15.90 7.85
N THR A 411 -5.56 -16.83 7.98
CA THR A 411 -5.82 -17.85 6.94
C THR A 411 -6.36 -17.25 5.65
N GLN A 412 -6.94 -16.06 5.70
CA GLN A 412 -7.51 -15.36 4.56
C GLN A 412 -6.56 -14.31 3.98
N LEU A 413 -5.51 -13.92 4.71
CA LEU A 413 -4.54 -12.95 4.25
C LEU A 413 -3.73 -13.48 3.05
N ARG A 414 -3.60 -12.63 2.05
CA ARG A 414 -2.86 -12.88 0.83
C ARG A 414 -2.03 -11.67 0.46
N SER A 415 -0.85 -11.96 -0.06
CA SER A 415 -0.03 -10.99 -0.78
C SER A 415 -0.47 -10.98 -2.22
N GLU A 416 -0.66 -9.79 -2.79
CA GLU A 416 -1.16 -9.60 -4.14
C GLU A 416 -0.21 -8.74 -4.96
N MET A 417 -0.24 -8.95 -6.27
CA MET A 417 0.46 -8.15 -7.23
C MET A 417 -0.34 -8.07 -8.53
N TRP A 418 -0.68 -6.84 -8.89
CA TRP A 418 -1.48 -6.49 -10.05
C TRP A 418 -0.57 -5.86 -11.11
N ILE A 419 -0.53 -6.45 -12.30
CA ILE A 419 0.18 -5.90 -13.45
C ILE A 419 -0.87 -5.42 -14.45
N LEU A 420 -0.87 -4.13 -14.73
CA LEU A 420 -1.85 -3.52 -15.63
C LEU A 420 -1.15 -2.77 -16.77
N HIS A 421 -1.82 -2.61 -17.90
CA HIS A 421 -1.38 -1.74 -18.99
C HIS A 421 -2.51 -0.80 -19.41
N LYS A 422 -2.19 0.28 -20.14
CA LYS A 422 -3.20 1.22 -20.63
C LYS A 422 -4.13 0.53 -21.62
N THR A 423 -5.41 0.90 -21.61
CA THR A 423 -6.39 0.42 -22.60
C THR A 423 -5.95 0.74 -24.03
N GLU A 424 -5.34 1.91 -24.25
CA GLU A 424 -4.75 2.32 -25.54
C GLU A 424 -3.68 1.34 -26.08
N SER A 425 -2.99 0.63 -25.18
CA SER A 425 -1.91 -0.32 -25.51
C SER A 425 -2.42 -1.72 -25.88
N ILE A 426 -3.74 -1.91 -26.01
CA ILE A 426 -4.34 -3.24 -26.25
C ILE A 426 -3.85 -3.89 -27.55
N GLN A 427 -3.52 -3.11 -28.58
CA GLN A 427 -2.97 -3.67 -29.82
C GLN A 427 -1.60 -4.33 -29.59
N HIS A 428 -0.80 -3.78 -28.68
CA HIS A 428 0.51 -4.34 -28.33
C HIS A 428 0.40 -5.61 -27.48
N PHE A 429 -0.54 -5.62 -26.53
CA PHE A 429 -0.73 -6.72 -25.58
C PHE A 429 -1.81 -7.73 -25.98
N GLY A 430 -2.54 -7.49 -27.07
CA GLY A 430 -3.70 -8.29 -27.46
C GLY A 430 -3.37 -9.76 -27.73
N PHE A 431 -2.16 -10.06 -28.20
CA PHE A 431 -1.70 -11.44 -28.35
C PHE A 431 -1.44 -12.14 -26.99
N ILE A 432 -1.11 -11.40 -25.92
CA ILE A 432 -0.99 -11.95 -24.54
C ILE A 432 -2.38 -12.31 -24.00
N HIS A 433 -3.37 -11.49 -24.32
CA HIS A 433 -4.78 -11.71 -24.00
C HIS A 433 -5.43 -12.78 -24.86
N GLY A 434 -4.77 -13.23 -25.93
CA GLY A 434 -5.32 -14.22 -26.85
C GLY A 434 -6.42 -13.67 -27.76
N ILE A 435 -6.46 -12.34 -27.99
CA ILE A 435 -7.41 -11.70 -28.90
C ILE A 435 -7.20 -12.28 -30.32
N PRO A 436 -8.24 -12.88 -30.94
CA PRO A 436 -8.14 -13.47 -32.28
C PRO A 436 -7.62 -12.45 -33.30
N GLY A 437 -6.57 -12.81 -34.05
CA GLY A 437 -5.97 -11.95 -35.08
C GLY A 437 -4.94 -10.93 -34.58
N ALA A 438 -4.74 -10.77 -33.27
CA ALA A 438 -3.68 -9.93 -32.72
C ALA A 438 -2.29 -10.52 -33.06
N LYS A 439 -1.42 -9.72 -33.66
CA LYS A 439 -0.07 -10.13 -34.04
C LYS A 439 0.92 -9.74 -32.92
N PRO A 440 1.85 -10.61 -32.52
CA PRO A 440 2.89 -10.21 -31.59
C PRO A 440 3.74 -9.10 -32.23
N PRO A 441 4.19 -8.08 -31.47
CA PRO A 441 5.16 -7.10 -31.96
C PRO A 441 6.41 -7.77 -32.54
N ASN A 442 7.00 -7.11 -33.53
CA ASN A 442 8.09 -7.63 -34.37
C ASN A 442 9.43 -7.64 -33.60
N MET A 443 9.51 -8.46 -32.55
CA MET A 443 10.72 -8.65 -31.74
C MET A 443 11.08 -10.14 -31.72
N GLU A 444 12.35 -10.48 -31.97
CA GLU A 444 12.82 -11.87 -32.12
C GLU A 444 12.45 -12.77 -30.94
N LYS A 445 12.39 -12.23 -29.71
CA LYS A 445 11.94 -12.94 -28.50
C LYS A 445 10.43 -13.17 -28.41
N TRP A 446 9.63 -12.37 -29.11
CA TRP A 446 8.16 -12.44 -29.10
C TRP A 446 7.62 -13.33 -30.23
N ARG A 447 8.48 -13.73 -31.18
CA ARG A 447 8.15 -14.68 -32.26
C ARG A 447 7.94 -16.10 -31.77
N THR A 448 8.37 -16.45 -30.55
CA THR A 448 8.11 -17.79 -30.02
C THR A 448 6.64 -17.88 -29.59
N LYS A 449 5.88 -18.75 -30.26
CA LYS A 449 4.55 -19.27 -29.81
C LYS A 449 4.55 -19.76 -28.35
N ASN A 450 5.73 -19.87 -27.74
CA ASN A 450 5.95 -20.29 -26.37
C ASN A 450 5.70 -19.22 -25.31
N MET A 451 5.61 -17.91 -25.61
CA MET A 451 5.46 -16.89 -24.54
C MET A 451 4.16 -17.03 -23.73
N GLY A 452 3.01 -17.24 -24.39
CA GLY A 452 1.76 -17.53 -23.67
C GLY A 452 1.84 -18.84 -22.86
N LEU A 453 2.58 -19.83 -23.37
CA LEU A 453 2.83 -21.10 -22.71
C LEU A 453 3.81 -20.98 -21.54
N GLU A 454 4.85 -20.14 -21.66
CA GLU A 454 5.85 -19.82 -20.65
C GLU A 454 5.23 -18.96 -19.55
N ARG A 455 4.41 -17.97 -19.90
CA ARG A 455 3.58 -17.21 -18.97
C ARG A 455 2.66 -18.13 -18.17
N ARG A 456 1.90 -18.98 -18.86
CA ARG A 456 1.01 -19.97 -18.22
C ARG A 456 1.80 -20.98 -17.38
N ARG A 457 2.99 -21.40 -17.82
CA ARG A 457 3.88 -22.30 -17.07
C ARG A 457 4.44 -21.59 -15.83
N ALA A 458 4.87 -20.34 -15.93
CA ALA A 458 5.38 -19.54 -14.84
C ALA A 458 4.29 -19.26 -13.79
N LEU A 459 3.06 -18.94 -14.22
CA LEU A 459 1.90 -18.79 -13.35
C LEU A 459 1.54 -20.10 -12.65
N LYS A 460 1.45 -21.21 -13.39
CA LYS A 460 1.19 -22.55 -12.80
C LYS A 460 2.27 -22.96 -11.82
N GLU A 461 3.54 -22.75 -12.18
CA GLU A 461 4.67 -23.05 -11.32
C GLU A 461 4.69 -22.15 -10.08
N HIS A 462 4.33 -20.88 -10.21
CA HIS A 462 4.17 -19.97 -9.09
C HIS A 462 3.10 -20.47 -8.11
N VAL A 463 1.89 -20.75 -8.61
CA VAL A 463 0.79 -21.26 -7.79
C VAL A 463 1.20 -22.56 -7.09
N ARG A 464 1.88 -23.47 -7.80
CA ARG A 464 2.42 -24.72 -7.24
C ARG A 464 3.47 -24.48 -6.16
N LEU A 465 4.47 -23.62 -6.41
CA LEU A 465 5.53 -23.31 -5.45
C LEU A 465 5.01 -22.60 -4.20
N MET A 466 3.90 -21.89 -4.33
CA MET A 466 3.21 -21.22 -3.23
C MET A 466 2.21 -22.12 -2.49
N GLY A 467 2.10 -23.39 -2.88
CA GLY A 467 1.20 -24.37 -2.26
C GLY A 467 -0.28 -24.13 -2.56
N GLY A 468 -0.60 -23.33 -3.59
CA GLY A 468 -1.96 -23.05 -4.01
C GLY A 468 -2.46 -24.03 -5.06
N ASP A 469 -3.78 -24.10 -5.22
CA ASP A 469 -4.45 -24.84 -6.29
C ASP A 469 -4.69 -23.95 -7.53
N TRP A 470 -4.41 -24.49 -8.71
CA TRP A 470 -4.55 -23.76 -9.98
C TRP A 470 -6.03 -23.51 -10.35
N GLY A 471 -6.92 -24.45 -10.04
CA GLY A 471 -8.36 -24.31 -10.21
C GLY A 471 -8.93 -23.21 -9.32
N ASP A 472 -8.52 -23.17 -8.05
CA ASP A 472 -8.93 -22.12 -7.11
C ASP A 472 -8.44 -20.73 -7.57
N TYR A 473 -7.18 -20.65 -8.00
CA TYR A 473 -6.60 -19.42 -8.57
C TYR A 473 -7.42 -18.92 -9.76
N LYS A 474 -7.71 -19.83 -10.70
CA LYS A 474 -8.49 -19.52 -11.89
C LYS A 474 -9.89 -19.04 -11.53
N SER A 475 -10.55 -19.71 -10.57
CA SER A 475 -11.92 -19.36 -10.15
C SER A 475 -11.96 -17.97 -9.52
N ARG A 476 -10.97 -17.61 -8.69
CA ARG A 476 -10.84 -16.24 -8.15
C ARG A 476 -10.65 -15.21 -9.25
N LEU A 477 -9.68 -15.41 -10.14
CA LEU A 477 -9.44 -14.49 -11.25
C LEU A 477 -10.68 -14.32 -12.14
N LEU A 478 -11.43 -15.40 -12.39
CA LEU A 478 -12.69 -15.35 -13.14
C LEU A 478 -13.78 -14.58 -12.40
N THR A 479 -13.87 -14.72 -11.07
CA THR A 479 -14.82 -13.95 -10.24
C THR A 479 -14.46 -12.47 -10.26
N MET A 480 -13.16 -12.14 -10.18
CA MET A 480 -12.67 -10.77 -10.26
C MET A 480 -12.92 -10.14 -11.64
N LEU A 481 -13.01 -10.95 -12.70
CA LEU A 481 -13.34 -10.50 -14.05
C LEU A 481 -14.85 -10.49 -14.35
N GLN A 482 -15.69 -11.05 -13.46
CA GLN A 482 -17.14 -10.98 -13.61
C GLN A 482 -17.62 -9.55 -13.31
N GLU A 483 -18.42 -9.00 -14.21
CA GLU A 483 -19.21 -7.80 -13.93
C GLU A 483 -20.30 -8.16 -12.91
N GLU A 484 -20.37 -7.38 -11.83
CA GLU A 484 -21.38 -7.57 -10.77
C GLU A 484 -22.72 -6.92 -11.14
N THR A 485 -22.71 -6.00 -12.10
CA THR A 485 -23.87 -5.32 -12.64
C THR A 485 -24.49 -6.18 -13.75
N GLY A 486 -25.82 -6.24 -13.84
CA GLY A 486 -26.55 -6.92 -14.92
C GLY A 486 -26.39 -6.26 -16.31
N GLU A 487 -25.30 -5.51 -16.50
CA GLU A 487 -24.92 -4.89 -17.76
C GLU A 487 -24.20 -5.90 -18.67
N PRO A 488 -24.26 -5.73 -19.99
CA PRO A 488 -23.53 -6.59 -20.92
C PRO A 488 -22.02 -6.42 -20.75
N GLU A 489 -21.31 -7.54 -20.53
CA GLU A 489 -19.85 -7.58 -20.41
C GLU A 489 -19.18 -6.95 -21.65
N ASP A 490 -18.14 -6.14 -21.42
CA ASP A 490 -17.32 -5.53 -22.49
C ASP A 490 -16.54 -6.60 -23.29
N ASP A 491 -16.39 -6.40 -24.61
CA ASP A 491 -15.61 -7.23 -25.55
C ASP A 491 -14.21 -7.61 -24.99
N VAL A 492 -13.56 -6.72 -24.22
CA VAL A 492 -12.25 -6.97 -23.62
C VAL A 492 -12.34 -7.95 -22.45
N ALA A 493 -13.32 -7.77 -21.55
CA ALA A 493 -13.57 -8.69 -20.44
C ALA A 493 -14.01 -10.06 -20.97
N GLU A 494 -14.85 -10.05 -22.00
CA GLU A 494 -15.29 -11.23 -22.74
C GLU A 494 -14.10 -11.98 -23.34
N ALA A 495 -13.19 -11.28 -24.04
CA ALA A 495 -12.00 -11.88 -24.65
C ALA A 495 -11.04 -12.48 -23.61
N VAL A 496 -10.83 -11.78 -22.48
CA VAL A 496 -10.01 -12.30 -21.38
C VAL A 496 -10.65 -13.56 -20.79
N ARG A 497 -11.97 -13.58 -20.57
CA ARG A 497 -12.70 -14.78 -20.11
C ARG A 497 -12.69 -15.91 -21.13
N MET A 498 -12.82 -15.63 -22.42
CA MET A 498 -12.66 -16.64 -23.48
C MET A 498 -11.27 -17.27 -23.46
N SER A 499 -10.23 -16.50 -23.12
CA SER A 499 -8.86 -17.01 -23.05
C SER A 499 -8.61 -17.89 -21.82
N LEU A 500 -9.33 -17.62 -20.71
CA LEU A 500 -9.15 -18.28 -19.43
C LEU A 500 -10.11 -19.46 -19.25
N ASP A 501 -11.39 -19.30 -19.56
CA ASP A 501 -12.45 -20.28 -19.39
C ASP A 501 -12.86 -20.95 -20.72
N PRO A 502 -12.51 -22.24 -20.93
CA PRO A 502 -12.87 -22.97 -22.14
C PRO A 502 -14.38 -23.24 -22.27
N THR A 503 -15.16 -23.06 -21.21
CA THR A 503 -16.63 -23.25 -21.23
C THR A 503 -17.38 -21.97 -21.56
N TYR A 504 -16.74 -20.80 -21.42
CA TYR A 504 -17.34 -19.50 -21.64
C TYR A 504 -17.84 -19.26 -23.08
N PRO A 505 -17.17 -19.74 -24.15
CA PRO A 505 -17.72 -19.67 -25.51
C PRO A 505 -19.09 -20.34 -25.65
N ALA A 506 -19.37 -21.41 -24.89
CA ALA A 506 -20.69 -22.05 -24.90
C ALA A 506 -21.74 -21.20 -24.16
N VAL A 507 -21.35 -20.50 -23.10
CA VAL A 507 -22.21 -19.55 -22.37
C VAL A 507 -22.59 -18.37 -23.27
N LEU A 508 -21.63 -17.85 -24.05
CA LEU A 508 -21.87 -16.78 -25.02
C LEU A 508 -22.77 -17.25 -26.16
N ALA A 509 -22.55 -18.46 -26.69
CA ALA A 509 -23.42 -19.04 -27.70
C ALA A 509 -24.86 -19.20 -27.19
N GLU A 510 -25.04 -19.59 -25.92
CA GLU A 510 -26.34 -19.71 -25.28
C GLU A 510 -27.01 -18.35 -25.04
N ARG A 511 -26.25 -17.33 -24.59
CA ARG A 511 -26.74 -15.94 -24.47
C ARG A 511 -27.17 -15.39 -25.83
N ALA A 512 -26.35 -15.59 -26.87
CA ALA A 512 -26.66 -15.17 -28.23
C ALA A 512 -27.91 -15.87 -28.76
N ARG A 513 -28.08 -17.17 -28.49
CA ARG A 513 -29.30 -17.91 -28.85
C ARG A 513 -30.54 -17.32 -28.18
N LYS A 514 -30.48 -17.06 -26.87
CA LYS A 514 -31.60 -16.44 -26.13
C LYS A 514 -31.94 -15.05 -26.65
N ALA A 515 -30.93 -14.22 -26.95
CA ALA A 515 -31.14 -12.90 -27.52
C ALA A 515 -31.80 -12.95 -28.90
N VAL A 516 -31.44 -13.93 -29.74
CA VAL A 516 -32.10 -14.15 -31.04
C VAL A 516 -33.56 -14.59 -30.86
N GLU A 517 -33.82 -15.55 -29.97
CA GLU A 517 -35.18 -16.01 -29.67
C GLU A 517 -36.08 -14.89 -29.12
N GLU A 518 -35.53 -14.02 -28.26
CA GLU A 518 -36.24 -12.87 -27.70
C GLU A 518 -36.55 -11.84 -28.79
N ARG A 519 -35.60 -11.54 -29.66
CA ARG A 519 -35.79 -10.64 -30.81
C ARG A 519 -36.80 -11.19 -31.81
N GLU A 520 -36.85 -12.50 -32.01
CA GLU A 520 -37.88 -13.15 -32.82
C GLU A 520 -39.26 -13.06 -32.17
N ARG A 521 -39.38 -13.23 -30.85
CA ARG A 521 -40.64 -13.04 -30.13
C ARG A 521 -41.12 -11.59 -30.20
N GLU A 522 -40.22 -10.63 -30.00
CA GLU A 522 -40.51 -9.20 -30.15
C GLU A 522 -40.98 -8.88 -31.56
N LYS A 523 -40.30 -9.43 -32.57
CA LYS A 523 -40.70 -9.26 -33.97
C LYS A 523 -42.09 -9.83 -34.24
N VAL A 524 -42.39 -11.05 -33.75
CA VAL A 524 -43.73 -11.65 -33.90
C VAL A 524 -44.78 -10.84 -33.15
N ALA A 525 -44.46 -10.31 -31.96
CA ALA A 525 -45.36 -9.46 -31.20
C ALA A 525 -45.63 -8.13 -31.91
N PHE A 526 -44.60 -7.52 -32.51
CA PHE A 526 -44.69 -6.33 -33.33
C PHE A 526 -45.50 -6.58 -34.60
N ASP A 527 -45.20 -7.64 -35.35
CA ASP A 527 -45.95 -8.02 -36.56
C ASP A 527 -47.43 -8.27 -36.21
N ARG A 528 -47.70 -8.85 -35.04
CA ARG A 528 -49.07 -9.04 -34.53
C ARG A 528 -49.73 -7.73 -34.11
N SER A 529 -49.02 -6.82 -33.48
CA SER A 529 -49.57 -5.51 -33.09
C SER A 529 -49.90 -4.69 -34.34
N VAL A 530 -48.98 -4.67 -35.31
CA VAL A 530 -49.17 -4.05 -36.62
C VAL A 530 -50.38 -4.65 -37.33
N ALA A 531 -50.52 -5.97 -37.38
CA ALA A 531 -51.69 -6.62 -38.00
C ALA A 531 -53.02 -6.32 -37.28
N LEU A 532 -53.00 -6.09 -35.96
CA LEU A 532 -54.19 -5.73 -35.19
C LEU A 532 -54.57 -4.25 -35.35
N GLU A 533 -53.58 -3.37 -35.39
CA GLU A 533 -53.74 -1.92 -35.47
C GLU A 533 -54.07 -1.46 -36.91
N PHE A 534 -53.54 -2.17 -37.90
CA PHE A 534 -53.67 -1.85 -39.33
C PHE A 534 -54.43 -2.97 -40.08
N ARG A 535 -55.65 -3.28 -39.62
CA ARG A 535 -56.49 -4.34 -40.22
C ARG A 535 -56.96 -4.03 -41.65
N ASP A 536 -57.40 -2.79 -41.86
CA ASP A 536 -58.15 -2.40 -43.07
C ASP A 536 -57.35 -1.44 -43.98
N CYS A 537 -56.15 -1.06 -43.58
CA CYS A 537 -55.23 -0.24 -44.36
C CYS A 537 -53.80 -0.57 -43.96
N SER A 538 -52.84 -0.38 -44.87
CA SER A 538 -51.43 -0.59 -44.51
C SER A 538 -50.93 0.52 -43.56
N PRO A 539 -49.90 0.26 -42.73
CA PRO A 539 -49.28 1.28 -41.87
C PRO A 539 -48.85 2.54 -42.65
N ARG A 540 -48.42 2.34 -43.90
CA ARG A 540 -48.04 3.42 -44.81
C ARG A 540 -49.23 4.28 -45.24
N GLU A 541 -50.38 3.67 -45.52
CA GLU A 541 -51.60 4.40 -45.87
C GLU A 541 -52.17 5.17 -44.68
N ALA A 542 -52.11 4.59 -43.47
CA ALA A 542 -52.51 5.28 -42.24
C ALA A 542 -51.64 6.51 -41.96
N PHE A 543 -50.32 6.40 -42.17
CA PHE A 543 -49.39 7.51 -42.04
C PHE A 543 -49.68 8.64 -43.06
N LEU A 544 -49.91 8.29 -44.34
CA LEU A 544 -50.27 9.24 -45.38
C LEU A 544 -51.65 9.92 -45.15
N ARG A 545 -52.60 9.23 -44.49
CA ARG A 545 -53.88 9.84 -44.06
C ARG A 545 -53.68 10.84 -42.93
N SER A 546 -52.73 10.59 -42.02
CA SER A 546 -52.44 11.51 -40.90
C SER A 546 -51.72 12.79 -41.33
N GLU A 547 -50.97 12.75 -42.43
CA GLU A 547 -50.30 13.93 -43.01
C GLU A 547 -51.21 14.79 -43.90
N SER A 548 -52.49 14.43 -44.05
CA SER A 548 -53.46 15.27 -44.77
C SER A 548 -53.94 16.38 -43.82
N PRO A 549 -53.46 17.64 -43.94
CA PRO A 549 -53.99 18.72 -43.12
C PRO A 549 -55.40 19.02 -43.62
N LEU A 550 -56.31 19.22 -42.67
CA LEU A 550 -57.58 19.91 -42.85
C LEU A 550 -57.44 21.05 -43.88
N ARG A 551 -57.90 20.80 -45.11
CA ARG A 551 -58.31 21.87 -46.03
C ARG A 551 -59.80 22.06 -45.85
N SER A 552 -60.14 22.91 -44.89
CA SER A 552 -61.38 23.68 -44.83
C SER A 552 -61.05 25.03 -44.23
#